data_AF-A0A2D5BVU2-F1
#
_entry.id   AF-A0A2D5BVU2-F1
#
_cell.length_a   1.000
_cell.length_b   1.000
_cell.length_c   1.000
_cell.angle_alpha   90.00
_cell.angle_beta   90.00
_cell.angle_gamma   90.00
#
_symmetry.space_group_name_H-M   'P 1'
#
loop_
_entity.id
_entity.type
_entity.pdbx_description
1 polymer ?
#
loop_
_entity_poly.entity_id
_entity_poly.type
_entity_poly.pdbx_seq_one_letter_code
_entity_poly.pdbx_strand_id
1 'polypeptide(L)'
;MAENEQHRQVEVARDLSAQARTLAHSTRDVPAPFDSYTLLGELVATVDDLEQVCRQLGAWHSRVVDGTHYAGEDSRGDGGTGTVTAAAELERAAAALSAAAEALRAAHSANGVVRWFDEL
;
A
#
# COMPACT_ATOMS: atom_id res chain seq x y z
N MET A 1 16.72 -11.28 -5.70
CA MET A 1 16.28 -12.12 -4.57
C MET A 1 16.51 -11.30 -3.32
N ALA A 2 15.50 -10.55 -2.85
CA ALA A 2 15.60 -9.92 -1.54
C ALA A 2 15.37 -11.02 -0.50
N GLU A 3 16.46 -11.50 0.09
CA GLU A 3 16.39 -12.42 1.22
C GLU A 3 15.63 -11.73 2.35
N ASN A 4 14.65 -12.42 2.92
CA ASN A 4 13.96 -12.04 4.15
C ASN A 4 14.94 -12.13 5.34
N GLU A 5 15.99 -11.31 5.32
CA GLU A 5 16.78 -11.03 6.52
C GLU A 5 15.85 -10.41 7.57
N GLN A 6 16.03 -10.82 8.83
CA GLN A 6 15.23 -10.31 9.94
C GLN A 6 15.21 -8.78 9.94
N HIS A 7 14.02 -8.18 10.09
CA HIS A 7 13.74 -6.74 10.12
C HIS A 7 13.82 -5.97 8.78
N ARG A 8 14.35 -6.55 7.70
CA ARG A 8 14.48 -5.85 6.41
C ARG A 8 13.14 -5.36 5.86
N GLN A 9 12.08 -6.15 6.00
CA GLN A 9 10.73 -5.76 5.56
C GLN A 9 10.18 -4.56 6.33
N VAL A 10 10.50 -4.45 7.63
CA VAL A 10 10.06 -3.33 8.48
C VAL A 10 10.81 -2.05 8.10
N GLU A 11 12.10 -2.15 7.78
CA GLU A 11 12.89 -1.01 7.29
C GLU A 11 12.36 -0.51 5.94
N VAL A 12 12.11 -1.41 4.99
CA VAL A 12 11.49 -1.06 3.70
C VAL A 12 10.13 -0.39 3.89
N ALA A 13 9.29 -0.90 4.79
CA ALA A 13 7.99 -0.28 5.08
C ALA A 13 8.13 1.12 5.72
N ARG A 14 9.17 1.35 6.54
CA ARG A 14 9.46 2.67 7.10
C ARG A 14 9.90 3.67 6.03
N ASP A 15 10.74 3.23 5.09
CA ASP A 15 11.21 4.06 3.99
C ASP A 15 10.06 4.43 3.06
N LEU A 16 9.19 3.47 2.73
CA LEU A 16 7.97 3.72 1.96
C LEU A 16 7.08 4.76 2.65
N SER A 17 6.86 4.62 3.96
CA SER A 17 6.08 5.61 4.74
C SER A 17 6.73 6.99 4.72
N ALA A 18 8.06 7.08 4.79
CA ALA A 18 8.78 8.34 4.72
C ALA A 18 8.63 8.99 3.34
N GLN A 19 8.79 8.23 2.26
CA GLN A 19 8.61 8.72 0.88
C GLN A 19 7.17 9.17 0.62
N ALA A 20 6.16 8.41 1.07
CA ALA A 20 4.76 8.79 0.96
C ALA A 20 4.45 10.11 1.69
N ARG A 21 5.04 10.32 2.89
CA ARG A 21 4.91 11.61 3.61
C ARG A 21 5.56 12.75 2.85
N THR A 22 6.75 12.54 2.30
CA THR A 22 7.44 13.54 1.47
C THR A 22 6.59 13.89 0.26
N LEU A 23 6.04 12.89 -0.44
CA LEU A 23 5.19 13.10 -1.60
C LEU A 23 3.91 13.86 -1.25
N ALA A 24 3.22 13.47 -0.17
CA ALA A 24 2.02 14.17 0.30
C ALA A 24 2.30 15.63 0.70
N HIS A 25 3.52 15.92 1.17
CA HIS A 25 3.93 17.29 1.45
C HIS A 25 4.25 18.06 0.17
N SER A 26 4.97 17.45 -0.78
CA SER A 26 5.36 18.12 -2.02
C SER A 26 4.17 18.39 -2.92
N THR A 27 3.18 17.49 -3.02
CA THR A 27 1.98 17.68 -3.87
C THR A 27 1.03 18.79 -3.40
N ARG A 28 1.36 19.54 -2.35
CA ARG A 28 0.67 20.80 -1.99
C ARG A 28 0.89 21.88 -3.04
N ASP A 29 2.01 21.79 -3.75
CA ASP A 29 2.37 22.65 -4.87
C ASP A 29 2.99 21.77 -5.96
N VAL A 30 2.47 21.82 -7.19
CA VAL A 30 2.99 21.00 -8.29
C VAL A 30 3.72 21.95 -9.23
N PRO A 31 5.02 22.24 -8.99
CA PRO A 31 5.75 23.28 -9.70
C PRO A 31 6.01 22.94 -11.18
N ALA A 32 5.97 21.65 -11.52
CA ALA A 32 6.00 21.16 -12.90
C ALA A 32 4.71 20.40 -13.22
N PRO A 33 3.59 21.10 -13.49
CA PRO A 33 2.33 20.49 -13.90
C PRO A 33 2.47 19.53 -15.10
N PHE A 34 3.49 19.70 -15.95
CA PHE A 34 3.80 18.77 -17.03
C PHE A 34 4.09 17.34 -16.52
N ASP A 35 4.74 17.20 -15.36
CA ASP A 35 5.09 15.91 -14.78
C ASP A 35 3.90 15.17 -14.14
N SER A 36 2.73 15.83 -14.04
CA SER A 36 1.51 15.26 -13.45
C SER A 36 1.10 13.92 -14.07
N TYR A 37 1.37 13.71 -15.37
CA TYR A 37 1.07 12.44 -16.04
C TYR A 37 1.93 11.31 -15.46
N THR A 38 3.25 11.51 -15.41
CA THR A 38 4.19 10.54 -14.82
C THR A 38 3.88 10.31 -13.35
N LEU A 39 3.62 11.38 -12.58
CA LEU A 39 3.26 11.28 -11.18
C LEU A 39 2.03 10.40 -10.96
N LEU A 40 0.97 10.56 -11.75
CA LEU A 40 -0.22 9.71 -11.67
C LEU A 40 0.08 8.25 -12.03
N GLY A 41 0.98 7.99 -12.99
CA GLY A 41 1.41 6.64 -13.35
C GLY A 41 2.15 5.94 -12.19
N GLU A 42 3.08 6.64 -11.54
CA GLU A 42 3.81 6.12 -10.38
C GLU A 42 2.88 5.87 -9.18
N LEU A 43 1.86 6.71 -9.00
CA LEU A 43 0.83 6.48 -7.96
C LEU A 43 0.00 5.23 -8.24
N VAL A 44 -0.36 4.95 -9.50
CA VAL A 44 -1.04 3.68 -9.87
C VAL A 44 -0.17 2.49 -9.47
N ALA A 45 1.10 2.48 -9.89
CA ALA A 45 2.03 1.39 -9.59
C ALA A 45 2.20 1.19 -8.08
N THR A 46 2.36 2.29 -7.33
CA THR A 46 2.51 2.25 -5.86
C THR A 46 1.29 1.63 -5.18
N VAL A 47 0.07 1.96 -5.64
CA VAL A 47 -1.17 1.40 -5.07
C VAL A 47 -1.33 -0.07 -5.42
N ASP A 48 -0.99 -0.48 -6.65
CA ASP A 48 -0.98 -1.89 -7.06
C ASP A 48 0.00 -2.73 -6.22
N ASP A 49 1.19 -2.19 -5.93
CA ASP A 49 2.18 -2.86 -5.08
C ASP A 49 1.68 -2.97 -3.61
N LEU A 50 1.05 -1.92 -3.09
CA LEU A 50 0.44 -1.96 -1.75
C LEU A 50 -0.70 -2.97 -1.66
N GLU A 51 -1.54 -3.07 -2.71
CA GLU A 51 -2.58 -4.10 -2.83
C GLU A 51 -1.96 -5.50 -2.72
N GLN A 52 -0.86 -5.73 -3.44
CA GLN A 52 -0.15 -6.99 -3.40
C GLN A 52 0.43 -7.29 -2.01
N VAL A 53 1.03 -6.29 -1.34
CA VAL A 53 1.52 -6.43 0.05
C VAL A 53 0.38 -6.84 0.99
N CYS A 54 -0.78 -6.19 0.91
CA CYS A 54 -1.95 -6.53 1.70
C CYS A 54 -2.40 -7.98 1.47
N ARG A 55 -2.48 -8.42 0.21
CA ARG A 55 -2.81 -9.84 -0.11
C ARG A 55 -1.79 -10.82 0.44
N GLN A 56 -0.50 -10.52 0.32
CA GLN A 56 0.56 -11.39 0.82
C GLN A 56 0.51 -11.53 2.35
N LEU A 57 0.33 -10.42 3.06
CA LEU A 57 0.19 -10.41 4.52
C LEU A 57 -1.11 -11.10 4.96
N GLY A 58 -2.23 -10.88 4.25
CA GLY A 58 -3.50 -11.54 4.54
C GLY A 58 -3.41 -13.06 4.38
N ALA A 59 -2.78 -13.51 3.29
CA ALA A 59 -2.50 -14.93 3.06
C ALA A 59 -1.52 -15.51 4.08
N TRP A 60 -0.58 -14.72 4.61
CA TRP A 60 0.29 -15.17 5.70
C TRP A 60 -0.50 -15.34 7.00
N HIS A 61 -1.32 -14.36 7.39
CA HIS A 61 -2.17 -14.43 8.57
C HIS A 61 -3.20 -15.56 8.53
N SER A 62 -3.72 -15.94 7.35
CA SER A 62 -4.66 -17.06 7.25
C SER A 62 -4.00 -18.44 7.37
N ARG A 63 -2.67 -18.53 7.31
CA ARG A 63 -1.89 -19.77 7.38
C ARG A 63 -1.24 -20.03 8.74
N VAL A 64 -1.23 -19.05 9.66
CA VAL A 64 -0.68 -19.26 11.01
C VAL A 64 -1.63 -20.11 11.85
N VAL A 65 -1.08 -20.86 12.80
CA VAL A 65 -1.81 -21.86 13.60
C VAL A 65 -1.48 -21.63 15.07
N ASP A 66 -2.52 -21.54 15.91
CA ASP A 66 -2.37 -21.38 17.36
C ASP A 66 -1.60 -22.57 17.97
N GLY A 67 -0.79 -22.29 18.99
CA GLY A 67 0.10 -23.25 19.65
C GLY A 67 1.27 -23.74 18.79
N THR A 68 1.36 -23.32 17.52
CA THR A 68 2.47 -23.64 16.60
C THR A 68 3.24 -22.39 16.20
N HIS A 69 2.53 -21.39 15.67
CA HIS A 69 3.10 -20.15 15.14
C HIS A 69 2.95 -18.97 16.10
N TYR A 70 2.00 -19.03 17.02
CA TYR A 70 1.80 -18.05 18.09
C TYR A 70 1.25 -18.74 19.35
N ALA A 71 1.41 -18.10 20.51
CA ALA A 71 1.05 -18.67 21.81
C ALA A 71 -0.29 -18.11 22.32
N GLY A 72 -1.33 -18.15 21.48
CA GLY A 72 -2.61 -17.49 21.73
C GLY A 72 -2.54 -15.96 21.66
N GLU A 73 -3.69 -15.31 21.83
CA GLU A 73 -3.77 -13.86 22.02
C GLU A 73 -3.49 -13.49 23.48
N ASP A 74 -3.13 -12.23 23.73
CA ASP A 74 -3.13 -11.74 25.11
C ASP A 74 -4.54 -11.90 25.71
N SER A 75 -4.65 -11.89 27.04
CA SER A 75 -5.91 -12.19 27.75
C SER A 75 -7.01 -11.13 27.55
N ARG A 76 -6.94 -10.32 26.48
CA ARG A 76 -7.88 -9.27 26.10
C ARG A 76 -8.79 -9.68 24.92
N GLY A 77 -8.59 -10.85 24.31
CA GLY A 77 -9.42 -11.39 23.21
C GLY A 77 -9.80 -12.86 23.38
N ASP A 78 -10.73 -13.36 22.54
CA ASP A 78 -10.88 -14.81 22.35
C ASP A 78 -9.83 -15.28 21.32
N GLY A 79 -8.99 -16.24 21.70
CA GLY A 79 -7.68 -16.54 21.07
C GLY A 79 -7.69 -17.09 19.64
N GLY A 80 -8.79 -17.02 18.90
CA GLY A 80 -8.85 -17.33 17.46
C GLY A 80 -9.19 -16.12 16.58
N THR A 81 -9.54 -14.98 17.17
CA THR A 81 -10.20 -13.88 16.44
C THR A 81 -9.20 -12.94 15.75
N GLY A 82 -8.03 -12.68 16.32
CA GLY A 82 -7.07 -11.68 15.87
C GLY A 82 -6.38 -11.99 14.54
N THR A 83 -5.92 -13.22 14.32
CA THR A 83 -5.27 -13.61 13.05
C THR A 83 -6.28 -13.69 11.90
N VAL A 84 -7.47 -14.21 12.16
CA VAL A 84 -8.60 -14.24 11.22
C VAL A 84 -9.06 -12.82 10.88
N THR A 85 -9.21 -11.96 11.90
CA THR A 85 -9.59 -10.55 11.71
C THR A 85 -8.51 -9.81 10.91
N ALA A 86 -7.23 -9.99 11.23
CA ALA A 86 -6.15 -9.38 10.47
C ALA A 86 -6.18 -9.82 8.99
N ALA A 87 -6.34 -11.11 8.72
CA ALA A 87 -6.47 -11.62 7.36
C ALA A 87 -7.68 -11.00 6.62
N ALA A 88 -8.84 -10.94 7.27
CA ALA A 88 -10.06 -10.38 6.70
C ALA A 88 -9.95 -8.87 6.42
N GLU A 89 -9.34 -8.11 7.33
CA GLU A 89 -9.13 -6.67 7.15
C GLU A 89 -8.08 -6.38 6.08
N LEU A 90 -7.03 -7.21 5.96
CA LEU A 90 -6.04 -7.11 4.88
C LEU A 90 -6.65 -7.41 3.51
N GLU A 91 -7.56 -8.37 3.42
CA GLU A 91 -8.31 -8.64 2.19
C GLU A 91 -9.22 -7.45 1.83
N ARG A 92 -9.90 -6.86 2.83
CA ARG A 92 -10.70 -5.65 2.63
C ARG A 92 -9.84 -4.48 2.16
N ALA A 93 -8.66 -4.30 2.75
CA ALA A 93 -7.71 -3.27 2.34
C ALA A 93 -7.22 -3.48 0.90
N ALA A 94 -6.90 -4.72 0.51
CA ALA A 94 -6.53 -5.04 -0.86
C ALA A 94 -7.65 -4.72 -1.86
N ALA A 95 -8.90 -5.04 -1.54
CA ALA A 95 -10.05 -4.69 -2.38
C ALA A 95 -10.22 -3.16 -2.52
N ALA A 96 -10.04 -2.42 -1.43
CA ALA A 96 -10.10 -0.95 -1.45
C ALA A 96 -8.96 -0.32 -2.28
N LEU A 97 -7.74 -0.86 -2.17
CA LEU A 97 -6.58 -0.42 -2.96
C LEU A 97 -6.81 -0.70 -4.45
N SER A 98 -7.39 -1.85 -4.80
CA SER A 98 -7.75 -2.16 -6.18
C SER A 98 -8.73 -1.16 -6.78
N ALA A 99 -9.77 -0.80 -6.02
CA ALA A 99 -10.71 0.24 -6.43
C ALA A 99 -10.04 1.63 -6.57
N ALA A 100 -9.08 1.95 -5.68
CA ALA A 100 -8.31 3.18 -5.76
C ALA A 100 -7.38 3.20 -6.99
N ALA A 101 -6.76 2.07 -7.34
CA ALA A 101 -5.93 1.93 -8.53
C ALA A 101 -6.75 2.19 -9.81
N GLU A 102 -7.96 1.66 -9.90
CA GLU A 102 -8.88 1.96 -11.02
C GLU A 102 -9.21 3.45 -11.13
N ALA A 103 -9.51 4.11 -10.01
CA ALA A 103 -9.75 5.55 -10.00
C ALA A 103 -8.51 6.35 -10.43
N LEU A 104 -7.31 5.95 -10.00
CA LEU A 104 -6.06 6.57 -10.41
C LEU A 104 -5.75 6.33 -11.91
N ARG A 105 -6.01 5.13 -12.45
CA ARG A 105 -5.89 4.85 -13.88
C ARG A 105 -6.83 5.72 -14.72
N ALA A 106 -8.05 5.94 -14.25
CA ALA A 106 -8.99 6.85 -14.89
C ALA A 106 -8.48 8.30 -14.87
N ALA A 107 -7.95 8.76 -13.73
CA ALA A 107 -7.35 10.09 -13.61
C ALA A 107 -6.11 10.26 -14.50
N HIS A 108 -5.22 9.26 -14.53
CA HIS A 108 -4.03 9.23 -15.39
C HIS A 108 -4.41 9.30 -16.88
N SER A 109 -5.43 8.54 -17.29
CA SER A 109 -5.96 8.55 -18.66
C SER A 109 -6.55 9.91 -19.02
N ALA A 110 -7.33 10.51 -18.13
CA ALA A 110 -7.90 11.85 -18.32
C ALA A 110 -6.80 12.92 -18.37
N ASN A 111 -5.72 12.77 -17.59
CA ASN A 111 -4.60 13.70 -17.61
C ASN A 111 -3.78 13.62 -18.91
N GLY A 112 -3.71 12.45 -19.55
CA GLY A 112 -2.94 12.25 -20.78
C GLY A 112 -3.38 13.09 -21.98
N VAL A 113 -4.60 13.65 -21.93
CA VAL A 113 -5.11 14.59 -22.96
C VAL A 113 -4.93 16.06 -22.59
N VAL A 114 -4.50 16.36 -21.35
CA VAL A 114 -4.28 17.73 -20.88
C VAL A 114 -2.89 18.20 -21.29
N ARG A 115 -2.79 19.42 -21.81
CA ARG A 115 -1.53 20.08 -22.15
C ARG A 115 -1.24 21.13 -21.09
N TRP A 116 -0.52 20.71 -20.06
CA TRP A 116 -0.06 21.60 -19.00
C TRP A 116 1.09 22.48 -19.49
N PHE A 117 1.11 23.73 -19.06
CA PHE A 117 2.28 24.59 -19.11
C PHE A 117 2.86 24.67 -17.70
N ASP A 118 4.18 24.72 -17.58
CA ASP A 118 4.81 25.00 -16.30
C ASP A 118 4.63 26.48 -15.94
N GLU A 119 4.44 26.77 -14.66
CA GLU A 119 4.36 28.14 -14.16
C GLU A 119 5.74 28.80 -14.28
N LEU A 120 5.79 30.03 -14.81
CA LEU A 120 7.03 30.78 -15.06
C LEU A 120 7.66 31.37 -13.79
#